data_AF-B0X381-F1
#
_entry.id   AF-B0X381-F1
#
_cell.length_a   1.000
_cell.length_b   1.000
_cell.length_c   1.000
_cell.angle_alpha   90.00
_cell.angle_beta   90.00
_cell.angle_gamma   90.00
#
_symmetry.space_group_name_H-M   'P 1'
#
loop_
_entity.id
_entity.type
_entity.pdbx_description
1 polymer ?
#
loop_
_entity_poly.entity_id
_entity_poly.type
_entity_poly.pdbx_seq_one_letter_code
_entity_poly.pdbx_strand_id
1 'polypeptide(L)'
;MAVSYLGLIVLSIASSTLACIHPTQHYTTMGCIPSKEIDGTGCPRSYYCPNLSERAPDKCYLFGQVYDLGQQLPPDQTISNCATLTCEIGYDDKPWLSSNYENCIYSYSPDCVTQYSLNQCCPVGTVCGDDRDSLARCNVSGSSYYEGEQVYLGFDSGKSCVCSRYYDDSREGVVSCVEQKCNFEVFDSYRLLNGGAPVYREESFCPYDWRLPHDNDVIVPGPYHGDGSYPQCVYGNLTLTQGDSLISLITYQGIYKCHCAIPPLVHCILEKDTVNKK
;
A
#
# COMPACT_ATOMS: atom_id res chain seq x y z
N MET A 1 59.27 21.62 25.25
CA MET A 1 58.05 20.81 25.48
C MET A 1 57.04 21.23 24.41
N ALA A 2 56.98 20.48 23.31
CA ALA A 2 56.04 20.75 22.22
C ALA A 2 54.95 19.68 22.28
N VAL A 3 53.71 20.11 22.50
CA VAL A 3 52.55 19.22 22.63
C VAL A 3 51.97 19.02 21.23
N SER A 4 52.12 17.80 20.70
CA SER A 4 51.52 17.35 19.45
C SER A 4 50.02 17.10 19.65
N TYR A 5 49.16 17.85 18.97
CA TYR A 5 47.74 17.53 18.87
C TYR A 5 47.52 16.50 17.75
N LEU A 6 47.22 15.25 18.12
CA LEU A 6 46.65 14.25 17.21
C LEU A 6 45.16 14.52 17.08
N GLY A 7 44.74 15.04 15.92
CA GLY A 7 43.34 15.18 15.56
C GLY A 7 42.73 13.80 15.28
N LEU A 8 41.75 13.41 16.11
CA LEU A 8 40.90 12.25 15.87
C LEU A 8 39.92 12.57 14.73
N ILE A 9 40.14 11.96 13.56
CA ILE A 9 39.17 11.92 12.48
C ILE A 9 38.09 10.92 12.88
N VAL A 10 36.94 11.43 13.32
CA VAL A 10 35.73 10.62 13.53
C VAL A 10 35.12 10.37 12.14
N LEU A 11 35.40 9.22 11.56
CA LEU A 11 34.66 8.70 10.41
C LEU A 11 33.24 8.35 10.87
N SER A 12 32.31 9.26 10.60
CA SER A 12 30.87 9.01 10.63
C SER A 12 30.55 7.92 9.61
N ILE A 13 30.42 6.67 10.06
CA ILE A 13 29.83 5.60 9.26
C ILE A 13 28.34 5.94 9.18
N ALA A 14 27.94 6.53 8.06
CA ALA A 14 26.53 6.65 7.71
C ALA A 14 25.98 5.21 7.62
N SER A 15 25.22 4.81 8.64
CA SER A 15 24.48 3.55 8.61
C SER A 15 23.35 3.73 7.60
N SER A 16 23.61 3.38 6.35
CA SER A 16 22.56 3.20 5.36
C SER A 16 21.72 2.02 5.84
N THR A 17 20.61 2.30 6.52
CA THR A 17 19.56 1.31 6.74
C THR A 17 19.14 0.80 5.37
N LEU A 18 19.48 -0.44 5.02
CA LEU A 18 18.98 -1.06 3.81
C LEU A 18 17.45 -1.08 3.91
N ALA A 19 16.77 -0.45 2.94
CA ALA A 19 15.34 -0.63 2.79
C ALA A 19 15.08 -2.09 2.39
N CYS A 20 14.06 -2.71 3.00
CA CYS A 20 13.70 -4.08 2.72
C CYS A 20 13.40 -4.28 1.22
N ILE A 21 13.95 -5.35 0.63
CA ILE A 21 13.79 -5.67 -0.79
C ILE A 21 12.42 -6.24 -1.15
N HIS A 22 11.67 -6.73 -0.15
CA HIS A 22 10.35 -7.32 -0.32
C HIS A 22 9.25 -6.28 -0.03
N PRO A 23 8.12 -6.33 -0.76
CA PRO A 23 7.02 -5.42 -0.50
C PRO A 23 6.38 -5.73 0.85
N THR A 24 6.36 -4.73 1.74
CA THR A 24 5.86 -4.86 3.13
C THR A 24 4.63 -4.01 3.41
N GLN A 25 4.11 -3.31 2.39
CA GLN A 25 3.04 -2.32 2.57
C GLN A 25 1.73 -2.93 3.11
N HIS A 26 1.45 -4.20 2.81
CA HIS A 26 0.30 -4.88 3.38
C HIS A 26 0.42 -5.04 4.91
N TYR A 27 1.62 -5.35 5.42
CA TYR A 27 1.87 -5.44 6.85
C TYR A 27 1.73 -4.09 7.56
N THR A 28 2.34 -3.05 7.00
CA THR A 28 2.24 -1.70 7.58
C THR A 28 0.81 -1.18 7.52
N THR A 29 0.09 -1.46 6.44
CA THR A 29 -1.34 -1.12 6.30
C THR A 29 -2.15 -1.79 7.41
N MET A 30 -2.00 -3.10 7.65
CA MET A 30 -2.74 -3.80 8.73
C MET A 30 -2.30 -3.43 10.16
N GLY A 31 -1.27 -2.60 10.31
CA GLY A 31 -0.68 -2.26 11.61
C GLY A 31 0.12 -3.40 12.23
N CYS A 32 0.63 -4.33 11.42
CA CYS A 32 1.48 -5.41 11.93
C CYS A 32 2.80 -4.86 12.48
N ILE A 33 3.33 -5.55 13.49
CA ILE A 33 4.52 -5.14 14.21
C ILE A 33 5.73 -5.93 13.69
N PRO A 34 6.77 -5.29 13.13
CA PRO A 34 7.96 -5.99 12.66
C PRO A 34 8.77 -6.55 13.84
N SER A 35 9.40 -7.71 13.63
CA SER A 35 10.39 -8.23 14.57
C SER A 35 11.61 -7.31 14.68
N LYS A 36 12.23 -7.25 15.86
CA LYS A 36 13.48 -6.50 16.07
C LYS A 36 14.66 -7.04 15.27
N GLU A 37 14.63 -8.33 14.96
CA GLU A 37 15.65 -8.98 14.15
C GLU A 37 15.47 -8.64 12.67
N ILE A 38 16.56 -8.20 12.05
CA ILE A 38 16.66 -7.85 10.63
C ILE A 38 17.58 -8.87 9.94
N ASP A 39 17.23 -9.29 8.73
CA ASP A 39 18.04 -10.18 7.92
C ASP A 39 19.15 -9.44 7.14
N GLY A 40 19.95 -10.19 6.38
CA GLY A 40 21.05 -9.63 5.58
C GLY A 40 20.61 -8.71 4.43
N THR A 41 19.30 -8.64 4.14
CA THR A 41 18.71 -7.79 3.10
C THR A 41 18.06 -6.52 3.66
N GLY A 42 18.11 -6.32 4.98
CA GLY A 42 17.46 -5.18 5.64
C GLY A 42 15.98 -5.40 5.94
N CYS A 43 15.44 -6.61 5.74
CA CYS A 43 14.06 -6.94 6.05
C CYS A 43 13.89 -7.46 7.48
N PRO A 44 12.80 -7.14 8.19
CA PRO A 44 12.49 -7.83 9.44
C PRO A 44 12.28 -9.31 9.17
N ARG A 45 12.74 -10.16 10.09
CA ARG A 45 12.61 -11.61 9.96
C ARG A 45 11.16 -12.10 10.01
N SER A 46 10.26 -11.36 10.65
CA SER A 46 8.83 -11.66 10.69
C SER A 46 8.02 -10.43 11.09
N TYR A 47 6.70 -10.54 10.92
CA TYR A 47 5.73 -9.62 11.50
C TYR A 47 4.80 -10.35 12.48
N TYR A 48 4.33 -9.64 13.49
CA TYR A 48 3.20 -10.05 14.31
C TYR A 48 1.97 -9.24 13.90
N CYS A 49 0.92 -9.94 13.48
CA CYS A 49 -0.29 -9.35 12.90
C CYS A 49 -1.53 -9.71 13.76
N PRO A 50 -1.77 -9.02 14.89
CA PRO A 50 -2.91 -9.33 15.76
C PRO A 50 -4.25 -9.20 15.03
N ASN A 51 -4.36 -8.26 14.09
CA ASN A 51 -5.55 -8.05 13.27
C ASN A 51 -5.84 -9.16 12.24
N LEU A 52 -4.99 -10.19 12.18
CA LEU A 52 -5.21 -11.42 11.43
C LEU A 52 -5.40 -12.62 12.36
N SER A 53 -4.52 -12.78 13.35
CA SER A 53 -4.51 -13.97 14.22
C SER A 53 -5.50 -13.91 15.37
N GLU A 54 -5.90 -12.72 15.81
CA GLU A 54 -6.63 -12.49 17.06
C GLU A 54 -7.90 -11.65 16.82
N ARG A 55 -8.56 -11.88 15.69
CA ARG A 55 -9.81 -11.18 15.36
C ARG A 55 -10.95 -11.64 16.25
N ALA A 56 -11.62 -10.68 16.86
CA ALA A 56 -12.88 -10.87 17.52
C ALA A 56 -14.00 -11.04 16.48
N PRO A 57 -14.94 -11.98 16.68
CA PRO A 57 -15.98 -12.30 15.71
C PRO A 57 -17.05 -11.21 15.58
N ASP A 58 -17.02 -10.19 16.44
CA ASP A 58 -17.99 -9.09 16.52
C ASP A 58 -17.34 -7.71 16.30
N LYS A 59 -16.17 -7.65 15.65
CA LYS A 59 -15.44 -6.39 15.39
C LYS A 59 -15.01 -6.27 13.93
N CYS A 60 -14.92 -5.03 13.47
CA CYS A 60 -14.26 -4.70 12.20
C CYS A 60 -12.84 -4.20 12.46
N TYR A 61 -11.98 -4.37 11.47
CA TYR A 61 -10.58 -3.97 11.55
C TYR A 61 -10.20 -3.17 10.31
N LEU A 62 -9.53 -2.05 10.52
CA LEU A 62 -8.97 -1.23 9.46
C LEU A 62 -7.73 -0.50 9.98
N PHE A 63 -6.63 -0.59 9.25
CA PHE A 63 -5.42 0.19 9.48
C PHE A 63 -4.78 0.04 10.86
N GLY A 64 -4.76 -1.18 11.39
CA GLY A 64 -4.27 -1.40 12.74
C GLY A 64 -5.33 -1.20 13.84
N GLN A 65 -6.49 -0.65 13.51
CA GLN A 65 -7.53 -0.27 14.48
C GLN A 65 -8.70 -1.24 14.50
N VAL A 66 -9.40 -1.25 15.64
CA VAL A 66 -10.55 -2.12 15.91
C VAL A 66 -11.78 -1.25 16.13
N TYR A 67 -12.91 -1.65 15.53
CA TYR A 67 -14.15 -0.90 15.55
C TYR A 67 -15.32 -1.78 16.01
N ASP A 68 -16.21 -1.20 16.81
CA ASP A 68 -17.42 -1.84 17.30
C ASP A 68 -18.50 -1.89 16.21
N LEU A 69 -19.40 -2.88 16.27
CA LEU A 69 -20.58 -2.91 15.39
C LEU A 69 -21.43 -1.64 15.55
N GLY A 70 -21.85 -1.07 14.42
CA GLY A 70 -22.54 0.20 14.33
C GLY A 70 -21.64 1.43 14.41
N GLN A 71 -20.33 1.27 14.67
CA GLN A 71 -19.40 2.38 14.73
C GLN A 71 -19.10 2.90 13.32
N GLN A 72 -19.35 4.19 13.11
CA GLN A 72 -18.86 4.93 11.96
C GLN A 72 -17.38 5.31 12.18
N LEU A 73 -16.55 5.06 11.18
CA LEU A 73 -15.12 5.35 11.24
C LEU A 73 -14.86 6.85 11.03
N PRO A 74 -13.87 7.44 11.73
CA PRO A 74 -13.46 8.83 11.50
C PRO A 74 -13.01 9.05 10.04
N PRO A 75 -13.35 10.18 9.37
CA PRO A 75 -13.00 10.42 7.98
C PRO A 75 -11.50 10.32 7.69
N ASP A 76 -10.65 10.76 8.61
CA ASP A 76 -9.18 10.70 8.56
C ASP A 76 -8.61 9.29 8.75
N GLN A 77 -9.46 8.32 9.09
CA GLN A 77 -9.11 6.91 9.30
C GLN A 77 -9.76 5.98 8.26
N THR A 78 -10.21 6.52 7.14
CA THR A 78 -10.83 5.76 6.05
C THR A 78 -9.85 5.51 4.90
N ILE A 79 -10.19 4.55 4.04
CA ILE A 79 -9.43 4.22 2.81
C ILE A 79 -9.39 5.36 1.78
N SER A 80 -10.30 6.33 1.93
CA SER A 80 -10.44 7.50 1.09
C SER A 80 -11.43 8.43 1.76
N ASN A 81 -11.16 9.74 1.70
CA ASN A 81 -12.12 10.77 2.17
C ASN A 81 -13.40 10.80 1.32
N CYS A 82 -13.51 9.95 0.29
CA CYS A 82 -14.72 9.74 -0.52
C CYS A 82 -15.73 8.77 0.07
N ALA A 83 -15.35 8.01 1.09
CA ALA A 83 -16.20 6.98 1.64
C ALA A 83 -16.36 7.19 3.14
N THR A 84 -17.61 7.22 3.58
CA THR A 84 -17.90 6.93 4.98
C THR A 84 -17.88 5.42 5.15
N LEU A 85 -17.11 4.95 6.12
CA LEU A 85 -17.09 3.54 6.48
C LEU A 85 -17.82 3.33 7.80
N THR A 86 -18.64 2.29 7.86
CA THR A 86 -19.33 1.86 9.09
C THR A 86 -19.07 0.39 9.30
N CYS A 87 -18.75 -0.01 10.54
CA CYS A 87 -18.65 -1.41 10.90
C CYS A 87 -20.05 -2.01 11.04
N GLU A 88 -20.41 -2.96 10.19
CA GLU A 88 -21.74 -3.56 10.13
C GLU A 88 -21.65 -5.09 10.12
N ILE A 89 -22.79 -5.77 10.33
CA ILE A 89 -22.90 -7.21 10.09
C ILE A 89 -23.27 -7.44 8.62
N GLY A 90 -22.54 -8.33 7.96
CA GLY A 90 -22.74 -8.72 6.57
C GLY A 90 -23.80 -9.79 6.42
N TYR A 91 -24.09 -10.17 5.18
CA TYR A 91 -25.09 -11.19 4.88
C TYR A 91 -24.72 -12.60 5.35
N ASP A 92 -23.45 -12.86 5.67
CA ASP A 92 -22.95 -14.13 6.23
C ASP A 92 -22.79 -14.09 7.75
N ASP A 93 -23.46 -13.14 8.42
CA ASP A 93 -23.40 -12.88 9.86
C ASP A 93 -21.99 -12.53 10.38
N LYS A 94 -21.09 -12.07 9.49
CA LYS A 94 -19.74 -11.62 9.87
C LYS A 94 -19.60 -10.10 9.83
N PRO A 95 -18.82 -9.51 10.76
CA PRO A 95 -18.49 -8.09 10.70
C PRO A 95 -17.74 -7.73 9.42
N TRP A 96 -18.15 -6.63 8.79
CA TRP A 96 -17.52 -6.07 7.60
C TRP A 96 -17.63 -4.55 7.59
N LEU A 97 -16.77 -3.90 6.80
CA LEU A 97 -16.80 -2.45 6.62
C LEU A 97 -17.72 -2.11 5.45
N SER A 98 -18.91 -1.62 5.79
CA SER A 98 -19.86 -1.07 4.84
C SER A 98 -19.37 0.28 4.36
N SER A 99 -19.28 0.46 3.04
CA SER A 99 -18.81 1.71 2.43
C SER A 99 -19.96 2.47 1.77
N ASN A 100 -20.18 3.71 2.20
CA ASN A 100 -21.06 4.64 1.51
C ASN A 100 -20.24 5.74 0.86
N TYR A 101 -20.23 5.73 -0.48
CA TYR A 101 -19.47 6.69 -1.26
C TYR A 101 -20.23 8.00 -1.42
N GLU A 102 -19.53 9.09 -1.19
CA GLU A 102 -20.02 10.41 -1.52
C GLU A 102 -20.10 10.57 -3.03
N ASN A 103 -21.28 10.98 -3.51
CA ASN A 103 -21.49 11.30 -4.91
C ASN A 103 -21.08 12.75 -5.16
N CYS A 104 -19.89 12.96 -5.71
CA CYS A 104 -19.42 14.27 -6.13
C CYS A 104 -20.19 14.73 -7.38
N ILE A 105 -21.23 15.52 -7.19
CA ILE A 105 -21.95 16.13 -8.32
C ILE A 105 -21.21 17.40 -8.71
N TYR A 106 -20.56 17.39 -9.88
CA TYR A 106 -19.97 18.59 -10.46
C TYR A 106 -20.19 18.62 -11.97
N SER A 107 -20.34 19.84 -12.50
CA SER A 107 -20.47 20.06 -13.94
C SER A 107 -19.09 20.13 -14.57
N TYR A 108 -18.79 19.19 -15.46
CA TYR A 108 -17.60 19.28 -16.29
C TYR A 108 -17.78 20.38 -17.35
N SER A 109 -16.82 21.29 -17.42
CA SER A 109 -16.72 22.30 -18.47
C SER A 109 -15.32 22.25 -19.06
N PRO A 110 -15.17 22.02 -20.39
CA PRO A 110 -13.86 21.82 -21.02
C PRO A 110 -12.95 23.05 -20.96
N ASP A 111 -13.52 24.25 -20.78
CA ASP A 111 -12.75 25.50 -20.69
C ASP A 111 -12.31 25.85 -19.27
N CYS A 112 -12.58 24.97 -18.30
CA CYS A 112 -12.33 25.22 -16.91
C CYS A 112 -11.44 24.15 -16.27
N VAL A 113 -10.70 24.56 -15.25
CA VAL A 113 -9.86 23.70 -14.42
C VAL A 113 -10.61 23.36 -13.14
N THR A 114 -10.82 22.06 -12.92
CA THR A 114 -11.45 21.56 -11.69
C THR A 114 -10.44 21.65 -10.54
N GLN A 115 -10.86 22.27 -9.43
CA GLN A 115 -10.01 22.53 -8.28
C GLN A 115 -10.22 21.47 -7.20
N TYR A 116 -9.12 20.96 -6.67
CA TYR A 116 -9.06 20.02 -5.57
C TYR A 116 -8.21 20.58 -4.44
N SER A 117 -8.60 20.24 -3.22
CA SER A 117 -7.75 20.41 -2.05
C SER A 117 -7.07 19.09 -1.73
N LEU A 118 -5.91 19.18 -1.06
CA LEU A 118 -5.19 17.99 -0.63
C LEU A 118 -6.07 17.14 0.28
N ASN A 119 -6.10 15.83 0.03
CA ASN A 119 -6.90 14.88 0.81
C ASN A 119 -8.42 15.18 0.81
N GLN A 120 -8.95 15.80 -0.25
CA GLN A 120 -10.39 15.92 -0.47
C GLN A 120 -10.87 15.01 -1.58
N CYS A 121 -12.03 14.40 -1.38
CA CYS A 121 -12.65 13.53 -2.37
C CYS A 121 -13.18 14.33 -3.56
N CYS A 122 -14.07 15.27 -3.27
CA CYS A 122 -14.79 16.00 -4.27
C CYS A 122 -14.02 17.27 -4.67
N PRO A 123 -14.25 17.75 -5.89
CA PRO A 123 -13.84 19.09 -6.27
C PRO A 123 -14.35 20.13 -5.28
N VAL A 124 -13.49 21.06 -4.92
CA VAL A 124 -13.85 22.21 -4.06
C VAL A 124 -14.31 23.41 -4.88
N GLY A 125 -14.12 23.38 -6.20
CA GLY A 125 -14.53 24.43 -7.11
C GLY A 125 -13.99 24.26 -8.51
N THR A 126 -14.11 25.31 -9.30
CA THR A 126 -13.70 25.34 -10.71
C THR A 126 -13.22 26.75 -11.05
N VAL A 127 -12.16 26.87 -11.85
CA VAL A 127 -11.63 28.15 -12.36
C VAL A 127 -11.71 28.16 -13.88
N CYS A 128 -12.27 29.20 -14.47
CA CYS A 128 -12.58 29.30 -15.90
C CYS A 128 -12.05 30.61 -16.50
N GLY A 129 -12.02 30.69 -17.84
CA GLY A 129 -11.76 31.95 -18.54
C GLY A 129 -10.38 32.53 -18.25
N ASP A 130 -10.28 33.86 -18.17
CA ASP A 130 -9.00 34.57 -17.98
C ASP A 130 -8.32 34.21 -16.65
N ASP A 131 -9.10 33.91 -15.62
CA ASP A 131 -8.57 33.49 -14.31
C ASP A 131 -7.82 32.16 -14.40
N ARG A 132 -8.27 31.25 -15.27
CA ARG A 132 -7.58 29.98 -15.54
C ARG A 132 -6.18 30.23 -16.08
N ASP A 133 -6.05 31.21 -16.96
CA ASP A 133 -4.78 31.54 -17.59
C ASP A 133 -3.84 32.27 -16.62
N SER A 134 -4.30 32.61 -15.40
CA SER A 134 -3.48 33.16 -14.31
C SER A 134 -2.92 32.09 -13.35
N LEU A 135 -3.44 30.86 -13.41
CA LEU A 135 -3.06 29.76 -12.51
C LEU A 135 -1.58 29.39 -12.65
N ALA A 136 -0.97 29.02 -11.52
CA ALA A 136 0.37 28.44 -11.53
C ALA A 136 0.37 27.07 -12.22
N ARG A 137 1.55 26.58 -12.62
CA ARG A 137 1.69 25.26 -13.25
C ARG A 137 2.74 24.39 -12.59
N CYS A 138 2.42 23.12 -12.42
CA CYS A 138 3.35 22.07 -12.02
C CYS A 138 3.71 21.22 -13.24
N ASN A 139 4.99 20.93 -13.44
CA ASN A 139 5.44 20.03 -14.50
C ASN A 139 5.95 18.73 -13.88
N VAL A 140 5.29 17.62 -14.17
CA VAL A 140 5.56 16.31 -13.57
C VAL A 140 5.58 15.26 -14.66
N SER A 141 6.72 14.56 -14.79
CA SER A 141 6.88 13.46 -15.76
C SER A 141 6.48 13.84 -17.20
N GLY A 142 6.78 15.07 -17.61
CA GLY A 142 6.44 15.59 -18.95
C GLY A 142 5.00 16.07 -19.13
N SER A 143 4.15 15.98 -18.09
CA SER A 143 2.79 16.53 -18.08
C SER A 143 2.74 17.84 -17.30
N SER A 144 1.91 18.77 -17.74
CA SER A 144 1.69 20.07 -17.09
C SER A 144 0.31 20.09 -16.44
N TYR A 145 0.26 20.44 -15.16
CA TYR A 145 -0.95 20.51 -14.36
C TYR A 145 -1.16 21.95 -13.90
N TYR A 146 -2.38 22.45 -13.98
CA TYR A 146 -2.77 23.73 -13.42
C TYR A 146 -2.86 23.64 -11.90
N GLU A 147 -2.62 24.77 -11.24
CA GLU A 147 -2.92 24.96 -9.83
C GLU A 147 -4.35 24.48 -9.50
N GLY A 148 -4.46 23.70 -8.42
CA GLY A 148 -5.67 23.02 -7.98
C GLY A 148 -5.95 21.70 -8.67
N GLU A 149 -5.27 21.33 -9.75
CA GLU A 149 -5.49 20.02 -10.38
C GLU A 149 -4.87 18.88 -9.59
N GLN A 150 -5.54 17.72 -9.63
CA GLN A 150 -4.93 16.46 -9.20
C GLN A 150 -3.77 16.09 -10.13
N VAL A 151 -2.65 15.74 -9.52
CA VAL A 151 -1.43 15.33 -10.23
C VAL A 151 -1.39 13.82 -10.28
N TYR A 152 -1.37 13.27 -11.49
CA TYR A 152 -1.27 11.83 -11.70
C TYR A 152 0.20 11.39 -11.72
N LEU A 153 0.61 10.60 -10.73
CA LEU A 153 1.96 10.03 -10.61
C LEU A 153 2.06 8.57 -11.09
N GLY A 154 0.96 8.00 -11.59
CA GLY A 154 0.81 6.57 -11.84
C GLY A 154 -0.19 5.92 -10.89
N PHE A 155 -0.91 4.91 -11.39
CA PHE A 155 -1.97 4.19 -10.65
C PHE A 155 -1.50 3.64 -9.29
N ASP A 156 -0.26 3.16 -9.21
CA ASP A 156 0.26 2.46 -8.03
C ASP A 156 1.26 3.32 -7.22
N SER A 157 1.24 4.65 -7.39
CA SER A 157 2.20 5.54 -6.72
C SER A 157 2.05 5.58 -5.19
N GLY A 158 0.93 5.09 -4.65
CA GLY A 158 0.60 5.17 -3.23
C GLY A 158 0.39 6.59 -2.74
N LYS A 159 0.23 7.57 -3.64
CA LYS A 159 0.12 8.99 -3.30
C LYS A 159 -1.03 9.66 -4.02
N SER A 160 -1.72 10.54 -3.31
CA SER A 160 -2.67 11.50 -3.89
C SER A 160 -2.05 12.88 -3.85
N CYS A 161 -1.96 13.53 -5.00
CA CYS A 161 -1.20 14.76 -5.15
C CYS A 161 -2.04 15.85 -5.81
N VAL A 162 -1.80 17.10 -5.43
CA VAL A 162 -2.42 18.30 -6.00
C VAL A 162 -1.33 19.29 -6.36
N CYS A 163 -1.48 19.95 -7.52
CA CYS A 163 -0.64 21.07 -7.89
C CYS A 163 -1.04 22.30 -7.07
N SER A 164 -0.13 22.83 -6.26
CA SER A 164 -0.35 24.02 -5.44
C SER A 164 0.54 25.16 -5.94
N ARG A 165 0.16 26.40 -5.67
CA ARG A 165 1.06 27.54 -5.92
C ARG A 165 2.22 27.54 -4.91
N TYR A 166 3.42 27.90 -5.37
CA TYR A 166 4.61 27.92 -4.51
C TYR A 166 4.61 29.09 -3.51
N TYR A 167 4.22 30.29 -3.95
CA TYR A 167 3.96 31.47 -3.13
C TYR A 167 3.01 32.43 -3.89
N ASP A 168 2.39 33.37 -3.18
CA ASP A 168 1.44 34.34 -3.76
C ASP A 168 2.03 35.04 -5.01
N ASP A 169 1.23 35.21 -6.06
CA ASP A 169 1.62 35.77 -7.37
C ASP A 169 2.62 34.95 -8.22
N SER A 170 3.09 33.78 -7.77
CA SER A 170 3.91 32.89 -8.59
C SER A 170 3.13 32.24 -9.74
N ARG A 171 3.76 32.11 -10.92
CA ARG A 171 3.29 31.24 -12.02
C ARG A 171 3.84 29.81 -11.95
N GLU A 172 4.80 29.57 -11.06
CA GLU A 172 5.37 28.26 -10.80
C GLU A 172 4.63 27.58 -9.64
N GLY A 173 4.21 26.34 -9.87
CA GLY A 173 3.54 25.49 -8.89
C GLY A 173 4.48 24.44 -8.28
N VAL A 174 4.10 23.96 -7.10
CA VAL A 174 4.72 22.86 -6.37
C VAL A 174 3.71 21.74 -6.19
N VAL A 175 4.16 20.50 -6.29
CA VAL A 175 3.30 19.33 -6.08
C VAL A 175 3.28 18.97 -4.61
N SER A 176 2.10 18.99 -4.01
CA SER A 176 1.87 18.54 -2.64
C SER A 176 1.20 17.18 -2.66
N CYS A 177 1.71 16.21 -1.91
CA CYS A 177 1.22 14.84 -1.89
C CYS A 177 0.95 14.36 -0.48
N VAL A 178 -0.07 13.50 -0.34
CA VAL A 178 -0.32 12.68 0.83
C VAL A 178 -0.18 11.21 0.47
N GLU A 179 0.44 10.44 1.36
CA GLU A 179 0.46 8.98 1.24
C GLU A 179 -0.95 8.42 1.43
N GLN A 180 -1.29 7.46 0.58
CA GLN A 180 -2.54 6.73 0.65
C GLN A 180 -2.27 5.36 1.26
N LYS A 181 -3.20 4.87 2.08
CA LYS A 181 -3.14 3.50 2.60
C LYS A 181 -3.78 2.54 1.60
N CYS A 182 -3.38 1.27 1.65
CA CYS A 182 -3.97 0.27 0.77
C CYS A 182 -5.39 -0.07 1.21
N ASN A 183 -6.31 -0.24 0.26
CA ASN A 183 -7.73 -0.39 0.53
C ASN A 183 -8.21 -1.86 0.63
N PHE A 184 -7.29 -2.83 0.63
CA PHE A 184 -7.60 -4.26 0.63
C PHE A 184 -8.37 -4.72 1.89
N GLU A 185 -8.20 -4.05 3.05
CA GLU A 185 -8.97 -4.37 4.26
C GLU A 185 -10.46 -4.02 4.13
N VAL A 186 -10.84 -3.25 3.10
CA VAL A 186 -12.24 -2.98 2.75
C VAL A 186 -12.69 -3.89 1.59
N PHE A 187 -11.98 -3.88 0.46
CA PHE A 187 -12.45 -4.55 -0.77
C PHE A 187 -12.06 -6.03 -0.89
N ASP A 188 -10.95 -6.42 -0.29
CA ASP A 188 -10.39 -7.78 -0.38
C ASP A 188 -10.30 -8.47 0.98
N SER A 189 -11.03 -7.96 1.97
CA SER A 189 -11.04 -8.48 3.34
C SER A 189 -11.39 -9.96 3.38
N TYR A 190 -12.35 -10.41 2.57
CA TYR A 190 -12.67 -11.82 2.41
C TYR A 190 -11.43 -12.63 1.99
N ARG A 191 -10.65 -12.17 1.02
CA ARG A 191 -9.47 -12.91 0.54
C ARG A 191 -8.38 -12.98 1.60
N LEU A 192 -8.12 -11.85 2.24
CA LEU A 192 -7.19 -11.76 3.37
C LEU A 192 -7.54 -12.76 4.47
N LEU A 193 -8.82 -12.80 4.87
CA LEU A 193 -9.29 -13.65 5.97
C LEU A 193 -9.37 -15.14 5.63
N ASN A 194 -9.44 -15.48 4.35
CA ASN A 194 -9.39 -16.87 3.88
C ASN A 194 -7.95 -17.31 3.55
N GLY A 195 -6.95 -16.67 4.16
CA GLY A 195 -5.54 -17.06 4.03
C GLY A 195 -4.91 -16.69 2.70
N GLY A 196 -5.47 -15.72 1.99
CA GLY A 196 -4.92 -15.22 0.74
C GLY A 196 -3.51 -14.64 0.90
N ALA A 197 -2.66 -14.88 -0.08
CA ALA A 197 -1.34 -14.27 -0.19
C ALA A 197 -1.42 -12.97 -1.01
N PRO A 198 -0.87 -11.84 -0.55
CA PRO A 198 -0.85 -10.60 -1.31
C PRO A 198 -0.03 -10.77 -2.60
N VAL A 199 -0.59 -10.31 -3.71
CA VAL A 199 0.02 -10.35 -5.04
C VAL A 199 0.39 -8.94 -5.46
N TYR A 200 1.69 -8.70 -5.60
CA TYR A 200 2.22 -7.44 -6.09
C TYR A 200 2.54 -7.51 -7.59
N ARG A 201 2.49 -6.37 -8.26
CA ARG A 201 3.16 -6.16 -9.55
C ARG A 201 4.52 -5.54 -9.31
N GLU A 202 5.35 -5.54 -10.35
CA GLU A 202 6.59 -4.78 -10.32
C GLU A 202 6.29 -3.30 -10.02
N GLU A 203 7.02 -2.72 -9.07
CA GLU A 203 6.87 -1.32 -8.60
C GLU A 203 5.53 -0.95 -7.96
N SER A 204 4.59 -1.88 -7.75
CA SER A 204 3.31 -1.55 -7.13
C SER A 204 3.45 -1.28 -5.62
N PHE A 205 2.93 -0.15 -5.15
CA PHE A 205 2.93 0.19 -3.72
C PHE A 205 2.00 -0.72 -2.90
N CYS A 206 0.80 -1.01 -3.40
CA CYS A 206 -0.18 -1.88 -2.74
C CYS A 206 -0.28 -3.25 -3.44
N PRO A 207 -0.76 -4.30 -2.73
CA PRO A 207 -1.16 -5.53 -3.39
C PRO A 207 -2.20 -5.22 -4.48
N TYR A 208 -1.97 -5.77 -5.67
CA TYR A 208 -2.88 -5.67 -6.81
C TYR A 208 -4.03 -6.69 -6.72
N ASP A 209 -3.75 -7.88 -6.17
CA ASP A 209 -4.72 -8.96 -5.97
C ASP A 209 -4.28 -9.82 -4.76
N TRP A 210 -5.06 -10.83 -4.43
CA TRP A 210 -4.77 -11.83 -3.41
C TRP A 210 -5.01 -13.23 -3.96
N ARG A 211 -3.97 -14.06 -3.97
CA ARG A 211 -4.07 -15.47 -4.38
C ARG A 211 -4.62 -16.28 -3.21
N LEU A 212 -5.79 -16.88 -3.37
CA LEU A 212 -6.38 -17.76 -2.36
C LEU A 212 -5.71 -19.14 -2.36
N PRO A 213 -5.56 -19.78 -1.19
CA PRO A 213 -5.13 -21.17 -1.11
C PRO A 213 -6.05 -22.11 -1.88
N HIS A 214 -5.46 -23.11 -2.54
CA HIS A 214 -6.15 -24.16 -3.26
C HIS A 214 -5.58 -25.53 -2.85
N ASP A 215 -6.43 -26.57 -2.85
CA ASP A 215 -6.04 -27.94 -2.47
C ASP A 215 -4.94 -28.56 -3.34
N ASN A 216 -4.64 -27.95 -4.49
CA ASN A 216 -3.63 -28.41 -5.45
C ASN A 216 -2.32 -27.61 -5.32
N ASP A 217 -2.24 -26.69 -4.36
CA ASP A 217 -1.02 -25.95 -4.11
C ASP A 217 0.05 -26.87 -3.51
N VAL A 218 1.24 -26.80 -4.08
CA VAL A 218 2.38 -27.66 -3.70
C VAL A 218 3.58 -26.77 -3.37
N ILE A 219 4.22 -27.09 -2.24
CA ILE A 219 5.44 -26.44 -1.80
C ILE A 219 6.63 -26.98 -2.60
N VAL A 220 7.44 -26.05 -3.12
CA VAL A 220 8.77 -26.29 -3.66
C VAL A 220 9.78 -25.83 -2.60
N PRO A 221 10.54 -26.76 -1.99
CA PRO A 221 11.50 -26.40 -0.95
C PRO A 221 12.56 -25.41 -1.43
N GLY A 222 12.84 -24.39 -0.62
CA GLY A 222 13.89 -23.41 -0.87
C GLY A 222 15.29 -23.93 -0.52
N PRO A 223 16.36 -23.24 -0.93
CA PRO A 223 17.74 -23.62 -0.61
C PRO A 223 18.10 -23.40 0.88
N TYR A 224 17.27 -22.70 1.64
CA TYR A 224 17.50 -22.38 3.04
C TYR A 224 16.54 -23.16 3.94
N HIS A 225 17.08 -24.11 4.69
CA HIS A 225 16.38 -24.72 5.81
C HIS A 225 17.01 -24.18 7.08
N GLY A 226 16.40 -23.14 7.66
CA GLY A 226 16.65 -22.82 9.07
C GLY A 226 16.38 -24.07 9.93
N ASP A 227 16.90 -24.10 11.15
CA ASP A 227 16.79 -25.25 12.06
C ASP A 227 15.37 -25.57 12.58
N GLY A 228 14.33 -25.06 11.91
CA GLY A 228 12.93 -25.19 12.31
C GLY A 228 12.50 -24.26 13.45
N SER A 229 13.41 -23.45 14.02
CA SER A 229 13.06 -22.46 15.06
C SER A 229 12.56 -21.12 14.51
N TYR A 230 12.64 -20.93 13.19
CA TYR A 230 12.30 -19.67 12.53
C TYR A 230 10.79 -19.53 12.28
N PRO A 231 10.24 -18.31 12.36
CA PRO A 231 8.85 -18.05 11.99
C PRO A 231 8.54 -18.55 10.57
N GLN A 232 7.31 -19.02 10.36
CA GLN A 232 6.88 -19.63 9.10
C GLN A 232 5.72 -18.86 8.48
N CYS A 233 5.59 -18.92 7.16
CA CYS A 233 4.42 -18.40 6.47
C CYS A 233 3.30 -19.43 6.48
N VAL A 234 2.07 -18.99 6.73
CA VAL A 234 0.87 -19.81 6.66
C VAL A 234 0.09 -19.45 5.39
N TYR A 235 -0.37 -20.47 4.68
CA TYR A 235 -1.13 -20.31 3.44
C TYR A 235 -2.18 -21.44 3.32
N GLY A 236 -3.39 -21.15 3.77
CA GLY A 236 -4.42 -22.18 3.97
C GLY A 236 -3.93 -23.23 4.97
N ASN A 237 -3.91 -24.49 4.55
CA ASN A 237 -3.39 -25.61 5.35
C ASN A 237 -1.88 -25.83 5.19
N LEU A 238 -1.21 -25.05 4.35
CA LEU A 238 0.23 -25.17 4.10
C LEU A 238 1.02 -24.28 5.05
N THR A 239 2.18 -24.76 5.45
CA THR A 239 3.16 -24.01 6.23
C THR A 239 4.49 -24.02 5.49
N LEU A 240 4.97 -22.84 5.13
CA LEU A 240 6.17 -22.64 4.33
C LEU A 240 7.28 -22.09 5.23
N THR A 241 8.46 -22.70 5.15
CA THR A 241 9.67 -22.12 5.75
C THR A 241 10.16 -20.95 4.90
N GLN A 242 10.89 -20.01 5.50
CA GLN A 242 11.42 -18.87 4.77
C GLN A 242 12.30 -19.35 3.60
N GLY A 243 11.99 -18.87 2.39
CA GLY A 243 12.63 -19.29 1.14
C GLY A 243 11.88 -20.39 0.37
N ASP A 244 10.97 -21.13 1.00
CA ASP A 244 10.07 -22.05 0.28
C ASP A 244 9.16 -21.29 -0.68
N SER A 245 8.83 -21.94 -1.80
CA SER A 245 7.96 -21.38 -2.83
C SER A 245 6.74 -22.26 -3.08
N LEU A 246 5.70 -21.72 -3.69
CA LEU A 246 4.64 -22.51 -4.30
C LEU A 246 4.96 -22.74 -5.77
N ILE A 247 4.49 -23.85 -6.34
CA ILE A 247 4.50 -24.02 -7.80
C ILE A 247 3.82 -22.80 -8.44
N SER A 248 4.48 -22.24 -9.46
CA SER A 248 3.99 -21.08 -10.20
C SER A 248 2.64 -21.37 -10.85
N LEU A 249 1.70 -20.45 -10.69
CA LEU A 249 0.37 -20.54 -11.30
C LEU A 249 0.34 -19.67 -12.56
N ILE A 250 0.08 -20.29 -13.71
CA ILE A 250 -0.03 -19.59 -15.00
C ILE A 250 -1.50 -19.30 -15.29
N THR A 251 -1.80 -18.04 -15.58
CA THR A 251 -3.16 -17.57 -15.87
C THR A 251 -3.15 -16.64 -17.08
N TYR A 252 -4.33 -16.22 -17.55
CA TYR A 252 -4.44 -15.20 -18.60
C TYR A 252 -3.88 -13.83 -18.20
N GLN A 253 -3.73 -13.56 -16.89
CA GLN A 253 -3.19 -12.30 -16.38
C GLN A 253 -1.66 -12.29 -16.32
N GLY A 254 -1.03 -13.48 -16.33
CA GLY A 254 0.40 -13.65 -16.16
C GLY A 254 0.74 -14.85 -15.27
N ILE A 255 1.98 -14.87 -14.79
CA ILE A 255 2.56 -15.94 -13.98
C ILE A 255 2.65 -15.46 -12.53
N TYR A 256 1.91 -16.12 -11.65
CA TYR A 256 1.99 -15.89 -10.21
C TYR A 256 3.14 -16.70 -9.63
N LYS A 257 4.14 -16.01 -9.09
CA LYS A 257 5.25 -16.62 -8.34
C LYS A 257 5.12 -16.26 -6.88
N CYS A 258 4.96 -17.27 -6.03
CA CYS A 258 4.71 -17.08 -4.60
C CYS A 258 5.79 -17.77 -3.77
N HIS A 259 6.26 -17.10 -2.72
CA HIS A 259 7.27 -17.63 -1.81
C HIS A 259 7.11 -17.05 -0.40
N CYS A 260 7.61 -17.76 0.60
CA CYS A 260 7.69 -17.26 1.96
C CYS A 260 8.90 -16.33 2.08
N ALA A 261 8.71 -15.05 1.79
CA ALA A 261 9.73 -14.02 1.96
C ALA A 261 9.86 -13.59 3.42
N ILE A 262 8.76 -13.12 4.01
CA ILE A 262 8.70 -12.63 5.38
C ILE A 262 7.40 -13.14 6.04
N PRO A 263 7.46 -14.03 7.02
CA PRO A 263 6.31 -14.48 7.81
C PRO A 263 5.48 -13.32 8.42
N PRO A 264 4.15 -13.50 8.60
CA PRO A 264 3.40 -14.76 8.55
C PRO A 264 2.73 -15.07 7.21
N LEU A 265 2.75 -14.16 6.23
CA LEU A 265 2.07 -14.34 4.94
C LEU A 265 3.05 -14.74 3.83
N VAL A 266 2.58 -15.61 2.95
CA VAL A 266 3.25 -15.89 1.67
C VAL A 266 3.19 -14.64 0.80
N HIS A 267 4.27 -14.31 0.08
CA HIS A 267 4.35 -13.16 -0.81
C HIS A 267 4.28 -13.62 -2.26
N CYS A 268 3.43 -13.00 -3.06
CA CYS A 268 3.29 -13.29 -4.47
C CYS A 268 3.67 -12.09 -5.35
N ILE A 269 4.24 -12.39 -6.51
CA ILE A 269 4.48 -11.43 -7.58
C ILE A 269 3.77 -11.94 -8.84
N LEU A 270 3.04 -11.05 -9.51
CA LEU A 270 2.48 -11.28 -10.83
C LEU A 270 3.46 -10.77 -11.89
N GLU A 271 4.13 -11.70 -12.55
CA GLU A 271 4.94 -11.38 -13.72
C GLU A 271 4.09 -11.42 -14.99
N LYS A 272 4.21 -10.40 -15.85
CA LYS A 272 3.56 -10.44 -17.16
C LYS A 272 4.16 -11.58 -17.97
N ASP A 273 3.30 -12.40 -18.55
CA ASP A 273 3.77 -13.45 -19.46
C ASP A 273 4.39 -12.76 -20.69
N THR A 274 5.70 -12.93 -20.87
CA THR A 274 6.42 -12.42 -22.04
C THR A 274 6.28 -13.36 -23.25
N VAL A 275 5.61 -14.51 -23.08
CA VAL A 275 5.29 -15.45 -24.14
C VAL A 275 4.07 -14.96 -24.92
N ASN A 276 4.27 -13.88 -25.70
CA ASN A 276 3.58 -13.53 -26.97
C ASN A 276 3.77 -12.04 -27.31
N LYS A 277 5.02 -11.58 -27.33
CA LYS A 277 5.42 -10.50 -28.24
C LYS A 277 6.06 -11.12 -29.48
N LYS A 278 5.24 -11.59 -30.42
CA LYS A 278 5.60 -11.85 -31.81
C LYS A 278 4.51 -11.33 -32.71
#